data_AF-A0A1B8CXS3-F1
#
_entry.id   AF-A0A1B8CXS3-F1
#
_cell.length_a   1.000
_cell.length_b   1.000
_cell.length_c   1.000
_cell.angle_alpha   90.00
_cell.angle_beta   90.00
_cell.angle_gamma   90.00
#
_symmetry.space_group_name_H-M   'P 1'
#
loop_
_entity.id
_entity.type
_entity.pdbx_description
1 polymer ?
#
loop_
_entity_poly.entity_id
_entity_poly.type
_entity_poly.pdbx_seq_one_letter_code
_entity_poly.pdbx_strand_id
1 'polypeptide(L)'
;MSAALRVVVCGQSAQIAKGVKAGLLPECETIHVVFSAAAGAKDIPAILSGQAPPATDEPNVGTGNYSRKADAIIVGGVYGDEQFNEMRNSCSELPGNGGAAWLRLNMSTPTPPLGSVILPNLI
;
A
#
# COMPACT_ATOMS: atom_id res chain seq x y z
N MET A 1 12.12 -16.98 -14.33
CA MET A 1 11.32 -16.53 -13.17
C MET A 1 10.93 -15.09 -13.42
N SER A 2 9.64 -14.75 -13.35
CA SER A 2 9.21 -13.36 -13.44
C SER A 2 9.68 -12.61 -12.20
N ALA A 3 10.12 -11.36 -12.33
CA ALA A 3 10.43 -10.53 -11.17
C ALA A 3 9.15 -10.30 -10.33
N ALA A 4 9.27 -10.28 -9.01
CA ALA A 4 8.14 -10.00 -8.11
C ALA A 4 7.55 -8.61 -8.40
N LEU A 5 6.23 -8.50 -8.32
CA LEU A 5 5.51 -7.22 -8.48
C LEU A 5 5.80 -6.33 -7.28
N ARG A 6 6.00 -5.05 -7.53
CA ARG A 6 6.38 -4.09 -6.49
C ARG A 6 5.16 -3.29 -6.10
N VAL A 7 4.76 -3.36 -4.84
CA VAL A 7 3.50 -2.76 -4.40
C VAL A 7 3.70 -1.75 -3.29
N VAL A 8 2.90 -0.69 -3.34
CA VAL A 8 2.65 0.19 -2.19
C VAL A 8 1.35 -0.26 -1.53
N VAL A 9 1.36 -0.36 -0.20
CA VAL A 9 0.16 -0.73 0.59
C VAL A 9 -0.28 0.48 1.41
N CYS A 10 -1.53 0.90 1.27
CA CYS A 10 -2.15 1.91 2.13
C CYS A 10 -3.01 1.21 3.18
N GLY A 11 -2.77 1.48 4.47
CA GLY A 11 -3.50 0.85 5.56
C GLY A 11 -3.52 1.70 6.83
N GLN A 12 -4.10 1.17 7.91
CA GLN A 12 -4.28 1.93 9.17
C GLN A 12 -3.24 1.62 10.25
N SER A 13 -2.52 0.50 10.17
CA SER A 13 -1.56 0.11 11.21
C SER A 13 -0.41 -0.74 10.70
N ALA A 14 0.76 -0.55 11.30
CA ALA A 14 1.97 -1.31 10.96
C ALA A 14 1.82 -2.82 11.20
N GLN A 15 1.06 -3.22 12.22
CA GLN A 15 0.80 -4.63 12.50
C GLN A 15 0.06 -5.32 11.35
N ILE A 16 -1.00 -4.70 10.82
CA ILE A 16 -1.76 -5.25 9.69
C ILE A 16 -0.88 -5.25 8.43
N ALA A 17 -0.15 -4.17 8.19
CA ALA A 17 0.74 -4.07 7.03
C ALA A 17 1.83 -5.15 7.02
N LYS A 18 2.37 -5.54 8.19
CA LYS A 18 3.30 -6.68 8.31
C LYS A 18 2.65 -7.99 7.91
N GLY A 19 1.40 -8.24 8.32
CA GLY A 19 0.63 -9.41 7.91
C GLY A 19 0.39 -9.44 6.39
N VAL A 20 -0.02 -8.32 5.81
CA VAL A 20 -0.22 -8.17 4.35
C VAL A 20 1.08 -8.43 3.59
N LYS A 21 2.19 -7.79 4.01
CA LYS A 21 3.51 -7.99 3.41
C LYS A 21 3.94 -9.46 3.41
N ALA A 22 3.69 -10.18 4.51
CA ALA A 22 4.01 -11.60 4.59
C ALA A 22 3.11 -12.45 3.67
N GLY A 23 1.81 -12.14 3.60
CA GLY A 23 0.84 -12.88 2.79
C GLY A 23 0.93 -12.62 1.28
N LEU A 24 1.63 -11.57 0.86
CA LEU A 24 1.84 -11.22 -0.55
C LEU A 24 3.06 -11.93 -1.18
N LEU A 25 3.89 -12.59 -0.37
CA LEU A 25 5.06 -13.31 -0.86
C LEU A 25 4.69 -14.70 -1.37
N PRO A 26 5.39 -15.21 -2.40
CA PRO A 26 6.54 -14.59 -3.08
C PRO A 26 6.19 -13.63 -4.23
N GLU A 27 4.91 -13.52 -4.62
CA GLU A 27 4.50 -12.87 -5.86
C GLU A 27 4.71 -11.35 -5.86
N CYS A 28 4.56 -10.71 -4.70
CA CYS A 28 4.72 -9.27 -4.56
C CYS A 28 5.70 -8.88 -3.44
N GLU A 29 6.53 -7.88 -3.73
CA GLU A 29 7.36 -7.15 -2.78
C GLU A 29 6.62 -5.88 -2.33
N THR A 30 6.28 -5.78 -1.04
CA THR A 30 5.79 -4.52 -0.47
C THR A 30 6.96 -3.56 -0.24
N ILE A 31 7.14 -2.60 -1.14
CA ILE A 31 8.29 -1.66 -1.09
C ILE A 31 8.03 -0.47 -0.16
N HIS A 32 6.76 -0.09 0.03
CA HIS A 32 6.37 1.03 0.86
C HIS A 32 4.99 0.82 1.48
N VAL A 33 4.78 1.35 2.68
CA VAL A 33 3.49 1.35 3.38
C VAL A 33 3.11 2.77 3.76
N VAL A 34 1.89 3.17 3.43
CA VAL A 34 1.29 4.49 3.69
C VAL A 34 0.23 4.35 4.78
N PHE A 35 0.21 5.27 5.75
CA PHE A 35 -0.76 5.24 6.87
C PHE A 35 -1.79 6.38 6.87
N SER A 36 -1.72 7.31 5.92
CA SER A 36 -2.71 8.38 5.76
C SER A 36 -2.82 8.83 4.30
N ALA A 37 -3.95 9.42 3.93
CA ALA A 37 -4.17 9.92 2.56
C ALA A 37 -3.16 11.01 2.19
N ALA A 38 -2.91 11.94 3.11
CA ALA A 38 -1.92 13.01 2.94
C ALA A 38 -0.49 12.47 2.76
N ALA A 39 -0.08 11.44 3.50
CA ALA A 39 1.21 10.79 3.27
C ALA A 39 1.25 10.11 1.90
N GLY A 40 0.17 9.42 1.52
CA GLY A 40 0.06 8.79 0.19
C GLY A 40 0.15 9.80 -0.95
N ALA A 41 -0.54 10.93 -0.84
CA ALA A 41 -0.50 12.00 -1.83
C ALA A 41 0.90 12.64 -1.99
N LYS A 42 1.75 12.53 -0.97
CA LYS A 42 3.14 12.98 -1.00
C LYS A 42 4.10 11.91 -1.52
N ASP A 43 3.95 10.68 -1.06
CA ASP A 43 4.95 9.63 -1.25
C ASP A 43 4.73 8.86 -2.56
N ILE A 44 3.48 8.59 -2.93
CA ILE A 44 3.13 7.77 -4.11
C ILE A 44 3.65 8.39 -5.41
N PRO A 45 3.50 9.71 -5.68
CA PRO A 45 4.03 10.30 -6.91
C PRO A 45 5.54 10.13 -7.08
N ALA A 46 6.32 10.26 -6.01
CA ALA A 46 7.76 10.06 -6.03
C ALA A 46 8.11 8.60 -6.35
N ILE A 47 7.46 7.64 -5.68
CA ILE A 47 7.66 6.21 -5.88
C ILE A 47 7.30 5.80 -7.32
N LEU A 48 6.19 6.31 -7.86
CA LEU A 48 5.77 6.03 -9.24
C LEU A 48 6.68 6.67 -10.30
N SER A 49 7.39 7.73 -9.92
CA SER A 49 8.45 8.35 -10.73
C SER A 49 9.80 7.63 -10.61
N GLY A 50 9.89 6.55 -9.83
CA GLY A 50 11.13 5.81 -9.58
C GLY A 50 12.09 6.52 -8.62
N GLN A 51 11.58 7.43 -7.79
CA GLN A 51 12.34 8.13 -6.76
C GLN A 51 11.97 7.62 -5.36
N ALA A 52 12.89 7.80 -4.41
CA ALA A 52 12.58 7.56 -3.01
C ALA A 52 11.62 8.65 -2.50
N PRO A 53 10.63 8.29 -1.66
CA PRO A 53 9.80 9.28 -1.00
C PRO A 53 10.63 10.14 -0.03
N PRO A 54 10.13 11.32 0.37
CA PRO A 54 10.82 12.20 1.29
C PRO A 54 11.20 11.48 2.59
N ALA A 55 12.42 11.74 3.09
CA ALA A 55 12.92 11.09 4.29
C ALA A 55 12.02 11.40 5.50
N THR A 56 11.85 10.39 6.35
CA THR A 56 11.17 10.49 7.64
C THR A 56 12.10 9.92 8.72
N ASP A 57 11.88 10.30 9.97
CA ASP A 57 12.73 9.87 11.09
C ASP A 57 12.60 8.36 11.38
N GLU A 58 11.49 7.74 10.96
CA GLU A 58 11.23 6.33 11.16
C GLU A 58 11.36 5.53 9.85
N PRO A 59 11.98 4.34 9.89
CA PRO A 59 12.06 3.48 8.71
C PRO A 59 10.67 2.96 8.33
N ASN A 60 10.40 2.91 7.02
CA ASN A 60 9.14 2.39 6.51
C ASN A 60 9.00 0.87 6.76
N VAL A 61 7.76 0.39 6.91
CA VAL A 61 7.45 -1.05 7.10
C VAL A 61 7.73 -1.90 5.86
N GLY A 62 7.71 -1.28 4.67
CA GLY A 62 8.11 -1.88 3.40
C GLY A 62 9.59 -2.23 3.34
N THR A 63 10.07 -2.74 2.20
CA THR A 63 11.50 -3.01 2.02
C THR A 63 12.33 -1.74 1.86
N GLY A 64 11.71 -0.60 1.51
CA GLY A 64 12.42 0.64 1.22
C GLY A 64 13.28 0.56 -0.05
N ASN A 65 13.16 -0.51 -0.83
CA ASN A 65 13.84 -0.65 -2.09
C ASN A 65 13.09 0.19 -3.13
N TYR A 66 13.62 1.36 -3.50
CA TYR A 66 13.04 2.23 -4.54
C TYR A 66 13.83 2.20 -5.85
N SER A 67 14.69 1.20 -6.06
CA SER A 67 15.50 1.06 -7.29
C SER A 67 14.67 0.98 -8.58
N ARG A 68 13.39 0.62 -8.45
CA ARG A 68 12.39 0.60 -9.51
C ARG A 68 11.07 1.12 -8.94
N LYS A 69 10.26 1.76 -9.79
CA LYS A 69 8.90 2.20 -9.42
C LYS A 69 8.00 1.04 -8.98
N ALA A 70 6.89 1.37 -8.33
CA ALA A 70 5.84 0.41 -8.03
C ALA A 70 5.03 0.03 -9.28
N ASP A 71 4.57 -1.22 -9.31
CA ASP A 71 3.67 -1.76 -10.33
C ASP A 71 2.18 -1.60 -9.92
N ALA A 72 1.90 -1.59 -8.61
CA ALA A 72 0.54 -1.41 -8.10
C ALA A 72 0.48 -0.69 -6.75
N ILE A 73 -0.67 -0.06 -6.49
CA ILE A 73 -1.07 0.55 -5.23
C ILE A 73 -2.27 -0.24 -4.69
N ILE A 74 -2.16 -0.78 -3.48
CA ILE A 74 -3.22 -1.54 -2.80
C ILE A 74 -3.78 -0.67 -1.69
N VAL A 75 -5.07 -0.34 -1.77
CA VAL A 75 -5.74 0.55 -0.82
C VAL A 75 -6.70 -0.23 0.07
N GLY A 76 -6.40 -0.26 1.37
CA GLY A 76 -7.26 -0.90 2.38
C GLY A 76 -8.61 -0.20 2.57
N GLY A 77 -9.56 -0.89 3.20
CA GLY A 77 -10.96 -0.44 3.32
C GLY A 77 -11.21 0.76 4.23
N VAL A 78 -10.17 1.26 4.91
CA VAL A 78 -10.27 2.45 5.76
C VAL A 78 -10.36 3.75 4.94
N TYR A 79 -9.96 3.72 3.66
CA TYR A 79 -9.97 4.91 2.80
C TYR A 79 -11.28 4.98 2.00
N GLY A 80 -12.07 6.03 2.28
CA GLY A 80 -13.24 6.41 1.50
C GLY A 80 -12.88 7.00 0.14
N ASP A 81 -13.91 7.41 -0.61
CA ASP A 81 -13.74 7.92 -1.97
C ASP A 81 -12.87 9.19 -2.00
N GLU A 82 -13.08 10.09 -1.04
CA GLU A 82 -12.32 11.33 -0.92
C GLU A 82 -10.82 11.04 -0.71
N GLN A 83 -10.48 10.21 0.28
CA GLN A 83 -9.09 9.89 0.59
C GLN A 83 -8.41 9.10 -0.53
N PHE A 84 -9.14 8.20 -1.18
CA PHE A 84 -8.65 7.49 -2.36
C PHE A 84 -8.34 8.44 -3.51
N ASN A 85 -9.26 9.37 -3.79
CA ASN A 85 -9.11 10.34 -4.86
C ASN A 85 -7.99 11.34 -4.55
N GLU A 86 -7.80 11.76 -3.30
CA GLU A 86 -6.66 12.59 -2.87
C GLU A 86 -5.33 11.94 -3.28
N MET A 87 -5.12 10.68 -2.88
CA MET A 87 -3.91 9.95 -3.24
C MET A 87 -3.78 9.75 -4.74
N ARG A 88 -4.86 9.37 -5.43
CA ARG A 88 -4.81 9.06 -6.87
C ARG A 88 -4.60 10.30 -7.73
N ASN A 89 -5.23 11.41 -7.39
CA ASN A 89 -5.15 12.67 -8.13
C ASN A 89 -3.78 13.34 -7.96
N SER A 90 -3.06 13.08 -6.87
CA SER A 90 -1.67 13.54 -6.71
C SER A 90 -0.72 13.04 -7.81
N CYS A 91 -1.11 11.99 -8.54
CA CYS A 91 -0.33 11.39 -9.62
C CYS A 91 -0.75 11.90 -11.01
N SER A 92 -1.69 12.84 -11.13
CA SER A 92 -2.31 13.24 -12.42
C SER A 92 -1.30 13.75 -13.46
N GLU A 93 -0.25 14.42 -12.98
CA GLU A 93 0.80 14.98 -13.84
C GLU A 93 1.80 13.93 -14.33
N LEU A 94 1.75 12.70 -13.81
CA LEU A 94 2.61 11.62 -14.26
C LEU A 94 2.04 11.00 -15.54
N PRO A 95 2.90 10.67 -16.53
CA PRO A 95 2.46 9.94 -17.72
C PRO A 95 1.69 8.67 -17.37
N GLY A 96 0.45 8.55 -17.87
CA GLY A 96 -0.43 7.43 -17.56
C GLY A 96 -0.79 7.30 -16.08
N ASN A 97 -0.80 8.40 -15.32
CA ASN A 97 -1.03 8.43 -13.87
C ASN A 97 -0.02 7.53 -13.11
N GLY A 98 1.23 7.53 -13.56
CA GLY A 98 2.33 6.70 -13.04
C GLY A 98 2.37 5.26 -13.60
N GLY A 99 1.34 4.86 -14.35
CA GLY A 99 1.25 3.54 -14.99
C GLY A 99 1.11 2.36 -14.02
N ALA A 100 0.74 2.62 -12.76
CA ALA A 100 0.51 1.59 -11.76
C ALA A 100 -0.98 1.19 -11.69
N ALA A 101 -1.24 -0.07 -11.39
CA ALA A 101 -2.59 -0.55 -11.11
C ALA A 101 -3.05 -0.08 -9.72
N TRP A 102 -4.24 0.49 -9.62
CA TRP A 102 -4.83 0.89 -8.33
C TRP A 102 -5.90 -0.12 -7.93
N LEU A 103 -5.62 -0.88 -6.88
CA LEU A 103 -6.51 -1.88 -6.32
C LEU A 103 -7.20 -1.31 -5.08
N ARG A 104 -8.52 -1.31 -5.09
CA ARG A 104 -9.35 -0.85 -3.98
C ARG A 104 -10.36 -1.93 -3.62
N LEU A 105 -10.59 -2.12 -2.34
CA LEU A 105 -11.64 -3.03 -1.88
C LEU A 105 -13.00 -2.58 -2.41
N ASN A 106 -13.76 -3.53 -2.95
CA ASN A 106 -15.14 -3.30 -3.29
C ASN A 106 -15.96 -3.24 -2.00
N MET A 107 -16.35 -2.03 -1.59
CA MET A 107 -17.10 -1.81 -0.35
C MET A 107 -18.59 -2.19 -0.47
N SER A 108 -19.06 -2.53 -1.68
CA SER A 108 -20.43 -3.03 -1.90
C SER A 108 -20.60 -4.49 -1.48
N THR A 109 -19.51 -5.22 -1.24
CA THR A 109 -19.54 -6.57 -0.70
C THR A 109 -19.26 -6.55 0.80
N PRO A 110 -20.11 -7.19 1.64
CA PRO A 110 -19.85 -7.30 3.08
C PRO A 110 -18.48 -7.91 3.32
N THR A 111 -17.71 -7.28 4.20
CA THR A 111 -16.43 -7.85 4.63
C THR A 111 -16.71 -9.16 5.36
N PRO A 112 -15.97 -10.26 5.10
CA PRO A 112 -16.13 -11.47 5.88
C PRO A 112 -15.97 -11.13 7.37
N PRO A 113 -16.74 -11.78 8.26
CA PRO A 113 -16.61 -11.55 9.68
C PRO A 113 -15.15 -11.73 10.09
N LEU A 114 -14.66 -10.84 10.96
CA LEU A 114 -13.34 -11.02 11.56
C LEU A 114 -13.32 -12.42 12.18
N GLY A 115 -12.38 -13.26 11.73
CA GLY A 115 -12.21 -14.60 12.29
C GLY A 115 -12.11 -14.50 13.80
N SER A 116 -12.72 -15.45 14.52
CA SER A 116 -12.63 -15.51 15.98
C SER A 116 -11.17 -15.38 16.38
N VAL A 117 -10.87 -14.37 17.21
CA VAL A 117 -9.55 -14.23 17.83
C VAL A 117 -9.34 -15.51 18.64
N ILE A 118 -8.58 -16.46 18.12
CA ILE A 118 -8.04 -17.52 18.96
C ILE A 118 -7.02 -16.82 19.85
N LEU A 119 -7.48 -16.42 21.03
CA LEU A 119 -6.61 -15.99 22.12
C LEU A 119 -5.65 -17.16 22.37
N PRO A 120 -4.31 -16.96 22.31
CA PRO A 120 -3.36 -18.06 22.45
C PRO A 120 -3.31 -18.72 23.85
N ASN A 121 -4.26 -18.45 24.76
CA ASN A 121 -4.20 -18.91 26.14
C ASN A 121 -5.59 -19.26 26.70
N LEU A 122 -6.22 -20.32 26.18
CA LEU A 122 -7.21 -21.09 26.92
C LEU A 122 -6.68 -22.53 27.05
N ILE A 123 -5.98 -22.73 28.16
CA ILE A 123 -5.82 -23.93 29.01
C ILE A 123 -5.93 -25.30 28.34
#